data_AF-A0A7Z8ZXB5-F1
#
_entry.id   AF-A0A7Z8ZXB5-F1
#
_cell.length_a   1.000
_cell.length_b   1.000
_cell.length_c   1.000
_cell.angle_alpha   90.00
_cell.angle_beta   90.00
_cell.angle_gamma   90.00
#
_symmetry.space_group_name_H-M   'P 1'
#
loop_
_entity.id
_entity.type
_entity.pdbx_description
1 polymer ?
#
loop_
_entity_poly.entity_id
_entity_poly.type
_entity_poly.pdbx_seq_one_letter_code
_entity_poly.pdbx_strand_id
1 'polypeptide(L)'
;MERSQLTWEEVSQYEEVKGYGQQVWKHKGEYYLVTNEGGIAEQRVVYELPYDLFQLLEQGKRNLGEIAFKLRYDYWPPNISQEEANRVFWRQYPEVLKNNKNAQKLFTRKELEELLPKGSPILASSDSD
;
A
#
# COMPACT_ATOMS: atom_id res chain seq x y z
N MET A 1 -2.22 7.74 12.25
CA MET A 1 -3.41 7.27 13.02
C MET A 1 -3.08 5.97 13.72
N GLU A 2 -3.59 5.77 14.95
CA GLU A 2 -3.35 4.57 15.75
C GLU A 2 -4.47 3.54 15.57
N ARG A 3 -4.17 2.26 15.83
CA ARG A 3 -5.20 1.21 15.88
C ARG A 3 -6.15 1.49 17.04
N SER A 4 -7.43 1.20 16.86
CA SER A 4 -8.38 1.31 17.96
C SER A 4 -8.02 0.28 19.04
N GLN A 5 -8.33 0.60 20.30
CA GLN A 5 -8.25 -0.37 21.40
C GLN A 5 -9.40 -1.38 21.36
N LEU A 6 -10.40 -1.16 20.50
CA LEU A 6 -11.57 -2.02 20.33
C LEU A 6 -11.22 -3.32 19.60
N THR A 7 -11.81 -4.43 20.02
CA THR A 7 -11.66 -5.72 19.35
C THR A 7 -12.76 -5.99 18.34
N TRP A 8 -12.54 -6.98 17.47
CA TRP A 8 -13.58 -7.44 16.55
C TRP A 8 -14.82 -7.94 17.29
N GLU A 9 -14.65 -8.65 18.41
CA GLU A 9 -15.75 -9.18 19.21
C GLU A 9 -16.68 -8.06 19.68
N GLU A 10 -16.12 -6.91 20.08
CA GLU A 10 -16.89 -5.73 20.47
C GLU A 10 -17.59 -5.09 19.26
N VAL A 11 -16.86 -4.83 18.18
CA VAL A 11 -17.40 -4.13 17.00
C VAL A 11 -18.43 -4.96 16.24
N SER A 12 -18.33 -6.28 16.28
CA SER A 12 -19.28 -7.19 15.63
C SER A 12 -20.72 -7.05 16.14
N GLN A 13 -20.90 -6.45 17.32
CA GLN A 13 -22.21 -6.18 17.92
C GLN A 13 -22.81 -4.83 17.47
N TYR A 14 -22.06 -4.03 16.70
CA TYR A 14 -22.49 -2.73 16.22
C TYR A 14 -23.36 -2.84 14.96
N GLU A 15 -23.85 -1.71 14.46
CA GLU A 15 -24.63 -1.68 13.21
C GLU A 15 -23.69 -1.86 12.01
N GLU A 16 -23.87 -2.94 11.23
CA GLU A 16 -23.16 -3.12 9.96
C GLU A 16 -23.67 -2.11 8.92
N VAL A 17 -22.77 -1.32 8.36
CA VAL A 17 -23.07 -0.45 7.22
C VAL A 17 -23.11 -1.29 5.95
N LYS A 18 -24.31 -1.42 5.37
CA LYS A 18 -24.53 -2.24 4.16
C LYS A 18 -23.78 -1.66 2.96
N GLY A 19 -23.39 -2.55 2.04
CA GLY A 19 -22.64 -2.20 0.83
C GLY A 19 -21.11 -2.34 0.95
N TYR A 20 -20.59 -2.59 2.17
CA TYR A 20 -19.15 -2.66 2.44
C TYR A 20 -18.66 -4.05 2.88
N GLY A 21 -19.41 -5.12 2.57
CA GLY A 21 -18.95 -6.50 2.77
C GLY A 21 -18.54 -6.85 4.21
N GLN A 22 -19.30 -6.39 5.22
CA GLN A 22 -19.00 -6.58 6.65
C GLN A 22 -17.70 -5.91 7.13
N GLN A 23 -17.19 -4.92 6.41
CA GLN A 23 -15.98 -4.19 6.80
C GLN A 23 -16.25 -2.87 7.49
N VAL A 24 -17.43 -2.25 7.31
CA VAL A 24 -17.76 -0.95 7.90
C VAL A 24 -18.88 -1.10 8.91
N TRP A 25 -18.65 -0.54 10.11
CA TRP A 25 -19.54 -0.66 11.26
C TRP A 25 -19.80 0.72 11.86
N LYS A 26 -20.95 0.90 12.50
CA LYS A 26 -21.36 2.17 13.09
C LYS A 26 -21.87 1.99 14.50
N HIS A 27 -21.41 2.85 15.41
CA HIS A 27 -21.92 2.91 16.77
C HIS A 27 -21.90 4.35 17.27
N LYS A 28 -23.00 4.82 17.88
CA LYS A 28 -23.13 6.17 18.47
C LYS A 28 -22.70 7.33 17.56
N GLY A 29 -22.85 7.19 16.24
CA GLY A 29 -22.48 8.22 15.26
C GLY A 29 -21.02 8.15 14.79
N GLU A 30 -20.22 7.26 15.37
CA GLU A 30 -18.86 6.94 14.93
C GLU A 30 -18.85 5.74 13.99
N TYR A 31 -17.85 5.69 13.13
CA TYR A 31 -17.64 4.62 12.16
C TYR A 31 -16.37 3.86 12.48
N TYR A 32 -16.36 2.58 12.13
CA TYR A 32 -15.22 1.70 12.33
C TYR A 32 -14.98 0.87 11.07
N LEU A 33 -13.71 0.69 10.73
CA LEU A 33 -13.27 -0.18 9.64
C LEU A 33 -12.63 -1.44 10.23
N VAL A 34 -13.14 -2.60 9.82
CA VAL A 34 -12.59 -3.91 10.15
C VAL A 34 -11.88 -4.47 8.92
N THR A 35 -10.61 -4.82 9.10
CA THR A 35 -9.77 -5.40 8.05
C THR A 35 -8.98 -6.59 8.60
N ASN A 36 -8.65 -7.54 7.73
CA ASN A 36 -7.66 -8.56 8.06
C ASN A 36 -6.26 -8.00 7.77
N GLU A 37 -5.33 -8.16 8.69
CA GLU A 37 -3.93 -7.79 8.51
C GLU A 37 -3.00 -8.92 8.91
N GLY A 38 -1.84 -8.99 8.27
CA GLY A 38 -0.90 -10.08 8.49
C GLY A 38 -0.83 -10.97 7.24
N GLY A 39 0.34 -11.56 7.01
CA GLY A 39 0.52 -12.49 5.89
C GLY A 39 0.05 -13.88 6.26
N ILE A 40 0.96 -14.71 6.77
CA ILE A 40 0.68 -16.10 7.11
C ILE A 40 -0.26 -16.22 8.33
N ALA A 41 -0.21 -15.26 9.25
CA ALA A 41 -1.11 -15.19 10.40
C ALA A 41 -1.97 -13.92 10.29
N GLU A 42 -3.11 -14.04 9.60
CA GLU A 42 -4.10 -12.97 9.52
C GLU A 42 -4.74 -12.74 10.89
N GLN A 43 -4.79 -11.48 11.31
CA GLN A 43 -5.52 -10.99 12.48
C GLN A 43 -6.54 -9.96 12.03
N ARG A 44 -7.74 -9.98 12.63
CA ARG A 44 -8.71 -8.91 12.44
C ARG A 44 -8.27 -7.68 13.23
N VAL A 45 -8.21 -6.56 12.54
CA VAL A 45 -7.86 -5.25 13.12
C VAL A 45 -9.03 -4.32 12.94
N VAL A 46 -9.33 -3.58 14.01
CA VAL A 46 -10.33 -2.52 14.03
C VAL A 46 -9.62 -1.18 13.99
N TYR A 47 -10.05 -0.32 13.08
CA TYR A 47 -9.70 1.08 13.04
C TYR A 47 -10.94 1.93 13.32
N GLU A 48 -10.76 3.01 14.06
CA GLU A 48 -11.70 4.12 13.97
C GLU A 48 -11.66 4.67 12.54
N LEU A 49 -12.83 4.92 11.96
CA LEU A 49 -12.99 5.46 10.63
C LEU A 49 -13.53 6.89 10.75
N PRO A 50 -12.66 7.91 10.65
CA PRO A 50 -13.07 9.30 10.59
C PRO A 50 -14.15 9.54 9.53
N TYR A 51 -15.10 10.42 9.85
CA TYR A 51 -16.26 10.65 9.00
C TYR A 51 -15.87 11.23 7.62
N ASP A 52 -14.84 12.06 7.55
CA ASP A 52 -14.29 12.58 6.28
C ASP A 52 -13.75 11.45 5.39
N LEU A 53 -13.07 10.46 5.97
CA LEU A 53 -12.61 9.27 5.26
C LEU A 53 -13.78 8.38 4.82
N PHE A 54 -14.80 8.23 5.67
CA PHE A 54 -16.03 7.53 5.29
C PHE A 54 -16.76 8.22 4.13
N GLN A 55 -16.82 9.56 4.11
CA GLN A 55 -17.41 10.31 3.00
C GLN A 55 -16.68 10.09 1.66
N LEU A 56 -15.36 9.89 1.68
CA LEU A 56 -14.62 9.56 0.46
C LEU A 56 -14.98 8.16 -0.09
N LEU A 57 -15.29 7.21 0.78
CA LEU A 57 -15.82 5.89 0.40
C LEU A 57 -17.21 6.00 -0.20
N GLU A 58 -18.13 6.69 0.49
CA GLU A 58 -19.51 6.90 0.03
C GLU A 58 -19.57 7.60 -1.34
N GLN A 59 -18.66 8.54 -1.58
CA GLN A 59 -18.56 9.26 -2.86
C GLN A 59 -17.85 8.44 -3.96
N GLY A 60 -17.36 7.23 -3.66
CA GLY A 60 -16.57 6.42 -4.60
C GLY A 60 -15.23 7.04 -4.99
N LYS A 61 -14.75 8.05 -4.25
CA LYS A 61 -13.46 8.72 -4.50
C LYS A 61 -12.27 7.90 -4.03
N ARG A 62 -12.50 7.01 -3.07
CA ARG A 62 -11.52 6.06 -2.52
C ARG A 62 -12.18 4.71 -2.31
N ASN A 63 -11.38 3.66 -2.25
CA ASN A 63 -11.83 2.32 -1.90
C ASN A 63 -11.39 1.90 -0.50
N LEU A 64 -11.96 0.80 0.01
CA LEU A 64 -11.68 0.27 1.36
C LEU A 64 -10.19 -0.01 1.59
N GLY A 65 -9.48 -0.50 0.56
CA GLY A 65 -8.04 -0.76 0.66
C GLY A 65 -7.22 0.50 0.81
N GLU A 66 -7.52 1.57 0.06
CA GLU A 66 -6.85 2.86 0.19
C GLU A 66 -7.11 3.51 1.54
N ILE A 67 -8.34 3.39 2.06
CA ILE A 67 -8.69 3.89 3.40
C ILE A 67 -7.97 3.10 4.48
N ALA A 68 -7.99 1.77 4.42
CA ALA A 68 -7.24 0.92 5.36
C ALA A 68 -5.74 1.28 5.36
N PHE A 69 -5.16 1.48 4.17
CA PHE A 69 -3.77 1.92 4.02
C PHE A 69 -3.52 3.30 4.65
N LYS A 70 -4.41 4.27 4.43
CA LYS A 70 -4.32 5.61 5.03
C LYS A 70 -4.48 5.57 6.54
N LEU A 71 -5.40 4.76 7.08
CA LEU A 71 -5.56 4.59 8.53
C LEU A 71 -4.31 3.98 9.17
N ARG A 72 -3.69 3.01 8.49
CA ARG A 72 -2.50 2.31 8.99
C ARG A 72 -1.21 3.13 8.92
N TYR A 73 -0.95 3.76 7.78
CA TYR A 73 0.34 4.39 7.51
C TYR A 73 0.29 5.92 7.52
N ASP A 74 -0.90 6.51 7.61
CA ASP A 74 -1.14 7.95 7.60
C ASP A 74 -0.75 8.68 6.31
N TYR A 75 -0.67 7.97 5.20
CA TYR A 75 -0.57 8.54 3.85
C TYR A 75 -1.37 7.69 2.86
N TRP A 76 -1.77 8.29 1.74
CA TRP A 76 -2.45 7.55 0.68
C TRP A 76 -1.47 6.58 0.00
N PRO A 77 -1.92 5.40 -0.45
CA PRO A 77 -1.07 4.54 -1.25
C PRO A 77 -0.61 5.32 -2.50
N PRO A 78 0.66 5.17 -2.90
CA PRO A 78 1.19 5.91 -4.03
C PRO A 78 0.47 5.51 -5.31
N ASN A 79 0.14 6.48 -6.16
CA ASN A 79 -0.47 6.25 -7.47
C ASN A 79 0.60 5.95 -8.53
N ILE A 80 1.47 4.97 -8.26
CA ILE A 80 2.50 4.49 -9.19
C ILE A 80 2.42 2.98 -9.27
N SER A 81 2.77 2.41 -10.42
CA SER A 81 2.83 0.95 -10.56
C SER A 81 3.92 0.36 -9.67
N GLN A 82 3.81 -0.92 -9.32
CA GLN A 82 4.87 -1.65 -8.61
C GLN A 82 6.20 -1.57 -9.37
N GLU A 83 6.14 -1.60 -10.70
CA GLU A 83 7.31 -1.47 -11.56
C GLU A 83 7.98 -0.10 -11.39
N GLU A 84 7.20 0.98 -11.40
CA GLU A 84 7.74 2.33 -11.22
C GLU A 84 8.24 2.55 -9.77
N ALA A 85 7.54 2.00 -8.77
CA ALA A 85 8.02 1.99 -7.39
C ALA A 85 9.38 1.28 -7.27
N ASN A 86 9.54 0.13 -7.93
CA ASN A 86 10.81 -0.58 -7.99
C ASN A 86 11.88 0.27 -8.69
N ARG A 87 11.56 0.90 -9.83
CA ARG A 87 12.47 1.80 -10.54
C ARG A 87 12.95 2.94 -9.63
N VAL A 88 12.05 3.60 -8.91
CA VAL A 88 12.38 4.66 -7.94
C VAL A 88 13.33 4.14 -6.85
N PHE A 89 13.05 2.98 -6.25
CA PHE A 89 13.93 2.37 -5.26
C PHE A 89 15.33 2.12 -5.82
N TRP A 90 15.45 1.48 -6.99
CA TRP A 90 16.74 1.15 -7.58
C TRP A 90 17.55 2.39 -8.00
N ARG A 91 16.90 3.49 -8.41
CA ARG A 91 17.57 4.78 -8.68
C ARG A 91 18.23 5.36 -7.43
N GLN A 92 17.70 5.10 -6.23
CA GLN A 92 18.27 5.58 -4.97
C GLN A 92 19.47 4.73 -4.51
N TYR A 93 19.58 3.49 -4.98
CA TYR A 93 20.61 2.54 -4.52
C TYR A 93 21.40 1.93 -5.70
N PRO A 94 22.12 2.75 -6.49
CA PRO A 94 22.85 2.27 -7.67
C PRO A 94 23.96 1.27 -7.34
N GLU A 95 24.56 1.37 -6.15
CA GLU A 95 25.56 0.40 -5.66
C GLU A 95 25.00 -1.01 -5.46
N VAL A 96 23.70 -1.13 -5.17
CA VAL A 96 23.02 -2.42 -5.04
C VAL A 96 22.53 -2.89 -6.41
N LEU A 97 22.04 -1.97 -7.24
CA LEU A 97 21.56 -2.24 -8.61
C LEU A 97 22.65 -2.86 -9.49
N LYS A 98 23.93 -2.45 -9.34
CA LYS A 98 25.04 -2.93 -10.19
C LYS A 98 25.23 -4.45 -10.19
N ASN A 99 24.84 -5.11 -9.09
CA ASN A 99 25.00 -6.56 -8.92
C ASN A 99 23.70 -7.34 -9.09
N ASN A 100 22.59 -6.68 -9.46
CA ASN A 100 21.27 -7.31 -9.53
C ASN A 100 20.74 -7.35 -10.97
N LYS A 101 20.99 -8.47 -11.66
CA LYS A 101 20.56 -8.69 -13.05
C LYS A 101 19.04 -8.50 -13.25
N ASN A 102 18.22 -8.98 -12.32
CA ASN A 102 16.76 -8.88 -12.45
C ASN A 102 16.27 -7.44 -12.28
N ALA A 103 16.88 -6.69 -11.37
CA ALA A 103 16.58 -5.27 -11.21
C ALA A 103 17.02 -4.44 -12.43
N GLN A 104 18.16 -4.77 -13.05
CA GLN A 104 18.62 -4.06 -14.24
C GLN A 104 17.68 -4.23 -15.45
N LYS A 105 16.95 -5.35 -15.55
CA LYS A 105 15.91 -5.56 -16.58
C LYS A 105 14.76 -4.55 -16.52
N LEU A 106 14.62 -3.79 -15.42
CA LEU A 106 13.61 -2.73 -15.30
C LEU A 106 14.01 -1.43 -16.02
N PHE A 107 15.24 -1.35 -16.51
CA PHE A 107 15.83 -0.14 -17.09
C PHE A 107 16.38 -0.42 -18.48
N THR A 108 16.31 0.60 -19.33
CA THR A 108 17.01 0.58 -20.63
C THR A 108 18.51 0.61 -20.42
N ARG A 109 19.27 0.18 -21.43
CA ARG A 109 20.75 0.21 -21.36
C ARG A 109 21.27 1.62 -21.06
N LYS A 110 20.69 2.64 -21.71
CA LYS A 110 21.05 4.05 -21.49
C LYS A 110 20.80 4.49 -20.05
N GLU A 111 19.65 4.15 -19.47
CA GLU A 111 19.36 4.48 -18.07
C GLU A 111 20.37 3.82 -17.12
N LEU A 112 20.81 2.59 -17.40
CA LEU A 112 21.82 1.92 -16.58
C LEU A 112 23.20 2.57 -16.69
N GLU A 113 23.59 3.06 -17.86
CA GLU A 113 24.85 3.80 -18.04
C GLU A 113 24.88 5.11 -17.23
N GLU A 114 23.72 5.76 -17.07
CA GLU A 114 23.57 6.98 -16.26
C GLU A 114 23.49 6.69 -14.76
N LEU A 115 22.81 5.60 -14.37
CA LEU A 115 22.54 5.27 -12.97
C LEU A 115 23.71 4.54 -12.30
N LEU A 116 24.40 3.64 -13.01
CA LEU A 116 25.40 2.78 -12.39
C LEU A 116 26.73 3.53 -12.13
N PRO A 117 27.48 3.14 -11.08
CA PRO A 117 28.81 3.68 -10.85
C PRO A 117 29.73 3.44 -12.05
N LYS A 118 30.61 4.40 -12.35
CA LYS A 118 31.50 4.33 -13.52
C LYS A 118 32.31 3.02 -13.56
N GLY A 119 32.24 2.31 -14.69
CA GLY A 119 32.93 1.03 -14.88
C GLY A 119 32.15 -0.19 -14.38
N SER A 120 30.92 -0.01 -13.89
CA SER A 120 30.06 -1.13 -13.51
C SER A 120 29.57 -1.91 -14.73
N PRO A 121 29.45 -3.25 -14.62
CA PRO A 121 28.92 -4.06 -15.71
C PRO A 121 27.40 -3.92 -15.84
N ILE A 122 26.92 -3.91 -17.09
CA ILE A 122 25.50 -4.05 -17.43
C ILE A 122 25.24 -5.55 -17.68
N LEU A 123 24.44 -6.16 -16.81
CA LEU A 123 24.17 -7.60 -16.77
C LEU A 123 22.92 -7.99 -17.58
N ALA A 124 21.98 -7.05 -17.70
CA ALA A 124 20.76 -7.15 -18.50
C ALA A 124 20.18 -5.74 -18.67
N SER A 125 19.31 -5.53 -19.66
CA SER A 125 18.48 -4.33 -19.77
C SER A 125 17.11 -4.69 -20.33
N SER A 126 16.14 -3.79 -20.22
CA SER A 126 14.77 -4.00 -20.74
C SER A 126 14.71 -4.05 -22.27
N ASP A 127 15.71 -3.46 -22.92
CA ASP A 127 15.83 -3.24 -24.38
C ASP A 127 16.94 -4.11 -25.02
N SER A 128 17.50 -5.07 -24.29
CA SER A 128 18.39 -6.09 -24.84
C SER A 128 17.60 -7.39 -25.03
N ASP A 129 17.66 -7.96 -26.24
CA ASP A 129 17.05 -9.26 -26.60
C ASP A 129 17.57 -10.43 -25.74
#